data_AF-A0A5R8P7D1-F1
#
_entry.id   AF-A0A5R8P7D1-F1
#
_cell.length_a   1.000
_cell.length_b   1.000
_cell.length_c   1.000
_cell.angle_alpha   90.00
_cell.angle_beta   90.00
_cell.angle_gamma   90.00
#
_symmetry.space_group_name_H-M   'P 1'
#
loop_
_entity.id
_entity.type
_entity.pdbx_description
1 polymer ?
#
loop_
_entity_poly.entity_id
_entity_poly.type
_entity_poly.pdbx_seq_one_letter_code
_entity_poly.pdbx_strand_id
1 'polypeptide(L)'
;MHPPPPQPGPPYGFRPPPQHGYGPPRRPSSSNNVWLWVLLGSLAGVFLLCGGCIAVVGLSSSDTASTTSSTTASSPTATTRESLGASPSEEPAPASRDGVAAVGSPVRDGKFEFVVTQVDPPTKTIAPGEFWESTARGEYLVVHVSVTNISDVPQGYFADNQKLIDDQGRTFANDSSAAMGLDTDTWESDLNPGISMQVQIVFDVPPGTIPAAIEFHDSMFSGGAKVALR
;
A
#
# COMPACT_ATOMS: atom_id res chain seq x y z
N MET A 1 -35.57 -44.08 -72.16
CA MET A 1 -35.24 -44.63 -70.82
C MET A 1 -34.38 -43.58 -70.11
N HIS A 2 -34.91 -42.93 -69.07
CA HIS A 2 -34.19 -41.91 -68.30
C HIS A 2 -33.63 -42.56 -67.02
N PRO A 3 -32.39 -42.25 -66.60
CA PRO A 3 -31.85 -42.76 -65.34
C PRO A 3 -32.56 -42.12 -64.13
N PRO A 4 -32.72 -42.85 -63.01
CA PRO A 4 -33.33 -42.30 -61.80
C PRO A 4 -32.43 -41.25 -61.14
N PRO A 5 -33.02 -40.27 -60.43
CA PRO A 5 -32.27 -39.22 -59.74
C PRO A 5 -31.47 -39.79 -58.56
N PRO A 6 -30.31 -39.17 -58.23
CA PRO A 6 -29.47 -39.61 -57.12
C PRO A 6 -30.13 -39.38 -55.76
N GLN A 7 -29.97 -40.35 -54.87
CA GLN A 7 -30.47 -40.33 -53.49
C GLN A 7 -29.59 -39.42 -52.60
N PRO A 8 -30.16 -38.72 -51.61
CA PRO A 8 -29.39 -37.90 -50.67
C PRO A 8 -28.55 -38.79 -49.71
N GLY A 9 -27.31 -38.37 -49.46
CA GLY A 9 -26.38 -39.06 -48.55
C GLY A 9 -26.78 -38.93 -47.07
N PRO A 10 -26.21 -39.78 -46.19
CA PRO A 10 -26.58 -39.80 -44.77
C PRO A 10 -26.14 -38.52 -44.03
N PRO A 11 -26.88 -38.10 -42.99
CA PRO A 11 -26.55 -36.89 -42.24
C PRO A 11 -25.26 -37.06 -41.44
N TYR A 12 -24.42 -36.03 -41.43
CA TYR A 12 -23.22 -35.96 -40.62
C TYR A 12 -23.56 -36.04 -39.13
N GLY A 13 -23.06 -37.08 -38.46
CA GLY A 13 -23.24 -37.29 -37.02
C GLY A 13 -22.48 -36.26 -36.19
N PHE A 14 -23.18 -35.69 -35.20
CA PHE A 14 -22.63 -34.78 -34.20
C PHE A 14 -21.71 -35.57 -33.24
N ARG A 15 -20.41 -35.29 -33.22
CA ARG A 15 -19.49 -35.82 -32.21
C ARG A 15 -19.46 -34.86 -31.01
N PRO A 16 -19.80 -35.29 -29.78
CA PRO A 16 -19.64 -34.45 -28.60
C PRO A 16 -18.15 -34.24 -28.28
N PRO A 17 -17.76 -33.06 -27.76
CA PRO A 17 -16.37 -32.78 -27.39
C PRO A 17 -15.91 -33.62 -26.19
N PRO A 18 -14.60 -33.93 -26.07
CA PRO A 18 -14.06 -34.72 -24.97
C PRO A 18 -14.15 -33.95 -23.65
N GLN A 19 -14.81 -34.58 -22.67
CA GLN A 19 -14.88 -34.11 -21.29
C GLN A 19 -13.54 -34.33 -20.60
N HIS A 20 -12.87 -33.25 -20.20
CA HIS A 20 -11.66 -33.31 -19.39
C HIS A 20 -12.07 -33.48 -17.92
N GLY A 21 -11.78 -34.66 -17.35
CA GLY A 21 -12.05 -34.95 -15.95
C GLY A 21 -11.13 -34.13 -15.03
N TYR A 22 -11.74 -33.39 -14.11
CA TYR A 22 -11.01 -32.78 -12.99
C TYR A 22 -10.52 -33.88 -12.04
N GLY A 23 -9.20 -34.01 -11.89
CA GLY A 23 -8.60 -34.84 -10.84
C GLY A 23 -8.85 -34.25 -9.45
N PRO A 24 -8.87 -35.07 -8.39
CA PRO A 24 -9.11 -34.58 -7.04
C PRO A 24 -7.99 -33.61 -6.60
N PRO A 25 -8.31 -32.56 -5.82
CA PRO A 25 -7.33 -31.59 -5.36
C PRO A 25 -6.26 -32.28 -4.50
N ARG A 26 -4.99 -32.02 -4.81
CA ARG A 26 -3.86 -32.46 -4.00
C ARG A 26 -3.88 -31.70 -2.68
N ARG A 27 -3.94 -32.43 -1.56
CA ARG A 27 -3.76 -31.86 -0.21
C ARG A 27 -2.36 -31.24 -0.10
N PRO A 28 -2.21 -30.02 0.44
CA PRO A 28 -0.88 -29.51 0.76
C PRO A 28 -0.24 -30.38 1.85
N SER A 29 0.92 -30.93 1.55
CA SER A 29 1.75 -31.72 2.46
C SER A 29 2.37 -30.82 3.52
N SER A 30 2.06 -31.04 4.79
CA SER A 30 2.69 -30.33 5.90
C SER A 30 4.05 -30.92 6.26
N SER A 31 4.97 -30.01 6.60
CA SER A 31 6.24 -30.19 7.30
C SER A 31 7.48 -30.51 6.47
N ASN A 32 8.49 -29.63 6.59
CA ASN A 32 9.61 -29.87 7.49
C ASN A 32 10.26 -28.54 7.87
N ASN A 33 10.93 -28.51 9.03
CA ASN A 33 11.50 -27.34 9.73
C ASN A 33 12.69 -26.68 8.98
N VAL A 34 12.59 -26.49 7.66
CA VAL A 34 13.60 -25.84 6.83
C VAL A 34 13.83 -24.40 7.28
N TRP A 35 12.79 -23.72 7.77
CA TRP A 35 12.89 -22.37 8.33
C TRP A 35 13.82 -22.28 9.54
N LEU A 36 13.87 -23.31 10.38
CA LEU A 36 14.79 -23.39 11.52
C LEU A 36 16.26 -23.46 11.07
N TRP A 37 16.54 -24.13 9.95
CA TRP A 37 17.90 -24.18 9.38
C TRP A 37 18.28 -22.89 8.66
N VAL A 38 17.32 -22.20 8.04
CA VAL A 38 17.54 -20.90 7.39
C VAL A 38 17.84 -19.80 8.41
N LEU A 39 17.15 -19.78 9.56
CA LEU A 39 17.44 -18.83 10.64
C LEU A 39 18.78 -19.08 11.32
N LEU A 40 19.17 -20.35 11.50
CA LEU A 40 20.45 -20.67 12.12
C LEU A 40 21.63 -20.33 11.21
N GLY A 41 21.47 -20.49 9.89
CA GLY A 41 22.44 -20.07 8.89
C GLY A 41 22.57 -18.54 8.77
N SER A 42 21.46 -17.80 8.84
CA SER A 42 21.49 -16.34 8.73
C SER A 42 22.11 -15.66 9.95
N LEU A 43 21.84 -16.16 11.17
CA LEU A 43 22.42 -15.60 12.39
C LEU A 43 23.95 -15.79 12.46
N ALA A 44 24.45 -16.94 11.98
CA ALA A 44 25.89 -17.19 11.87
C ALA A 44 26.56 -16.32 10.78
N GLY A 45 25.86 -16.08 9.66
CA GLY A 45 26.35 -15.21 8.59
C GLY A 45 26.45 -13.74 9.00
N VAL A 46 25.50 -13.23 9.78
CA VAL A 46 25.50 -11.84 10.27
C VAL A 46 26.58 -11.60 11.33
N PHE A 47 26.82 -12.56 12.24
CA PHE A 47 27.91 -12.44 13.22
C PHE A 47 29.31 -12.51 12.61
N LEU A 48 29.47 -13.21 11.47
CA LEU A 48 30.75 -13.29 10.74
C LEU A 48 30.99 -12.06 9.85
N LEU A 49 29.91 -11.41 9.36
CA LEU A 49 29.99 -10.22 8.50
C LEU A 49 30.09 -8.91 9.32
N CYS A 50 29.58 -8.89 10.54
CA CYS A 50 29.74 -7.79 11.50
C CYS A 50 30.87 -8.07 12.50
N GLY A 51 32.00 -8.58 11.98
CA GLY A 51 33.23 -8.70 12.73
C GLY A 51 33.70 -7.35 13.27
N GLY A 52 33.50 -7.14 14.58
CA GLY A 52 34.48 -6.49 15.44
C GLY A 52 34.36 -4.98 15.61
N CYS A 53 33.59 -4.56 16.62
CA CYS A 53 33.86 -3.34 17.39
C CYS A 53 33.62 -3.60 18.89
N ILE A 54 34.42 -4.47 19.51
CA ILE A 54 34.67 -4.35 20.96
C ILE A 54 35.88 -3.42 21.08
N ALA A 55 35.62 -2.11 21.10
CA ALA A 55 36.64 -1.11 21.38
C ALA A 55 36.81 -0.97 22.90
N VAL A 56 38.05 -1.20 23.32
CA VAL A 56 38.56 -1.15 24.69
C VAL A 56 38.40 0.26 25.27
N VAL A 57 37.81 0.34 26.47
CA VAL A 57 37.79 1.54 27.31
C VAL A 57 39.13 1.64 28.04
N GLY A 58 39.90 2.72 27.84
CA GLY A 58 41.15 2.90 28.57
C GLY A 58 41.90 4.21 28.28
N LEU A 59 41.75 5.15 29.22
CA LEU A 59 42.80 6.00 29.83
C LEU A 59 43.55 7.08 29.02
N SER A 60 43.35 8.32 29.51
CA SER A 60 44.36 9.32 29.91
C SER A 60 44.60 10.57 29.06
N SER A 61 44.64 11.66 29.82
CA SER A 61 44.74 13.09 29.56
C SER A 61 46.00 13.57 28.81
N SER A 62 45.86 14.73 28.15
CA SER A 62 46.49 16.02 28.49
C SER A 62 47.01 16.80 27.27
N ASP A 63 46.78 18.11 27.36
CA ASP A 63 47.22 19.22 26.51
C ASP A 63 48.59 19.06 25.83
N THR A 64 48.67 19.56 24.59
CA THR A 64 49.76 20.44 24.16
C THR A 64 49.29 21.32 23.01
N ALA A 65 49.25 22.62 23.31
CA ALA A 65 49.08 23.70 22.36
C ALA A 65 50.34 23.94 21.53
N SER A 66 50.16 24.47 20.32
CA SER A 66 50.86 25.62 19.72
C SER A 66 50.79 25.49 18.19
N THR A 67 50.79 26.51 17.34
CA THR A 67 50.60 27.97 17.35
C THR A 67 50.93 28.36 15.90
N THR A 68 50.18 29.29 15.29
CA THR A 68 50.62 30.35 14.36
C THR A 68 49.34 30.97 13.75
N SER A 69 48.84 32.09 14.29
CA SER A 69 49.09 33.49 13.84
C SER A 69 48.48 33.77 12.46
N SER A 70 47.76 34.85 12.14
CA SER A 70 47.35 36.13 12.73
C SER A 70 46.46 36.77 11.63
N THR A 71 45.54 37.73 11.78
CA THR A 71 45.61 39.07 12.37
C THR A 71 44.21 39.74 12.19
N THR A 72 43.66 40.32 13.26
CA THR A 72 43.01 41.66 13.42
C THR A 72 42.37 42.38 12.20
N ALA A 73 41.24 43.11 12.27
CA ALA A 73 40.77 44.02 13.32
C ALA A 73 39.29 44.50 13.14
N SER A 74 38.63 44.72 14.28
CA SER A 74 37.76 45.86 14.67
C SER A 74 36.33 46.10 14.11
N SER A 75 35.40 46.12 15.06
CA SER A 75 33.96 46.50 15.13
C SER A 75 33.70 48.03 14.97
N PRO A 76 32.55 48.63 15.37
CA PRO A 76 31.15 48.19 15.55
C PRO A 76 30.12 49.14 14.87
N THR A 77 28.80 48.84 14.88
CA THR A 77 27.65 49.79 15.05
C THR A 77 26.30 49.08 14.80
N ALA A 78 25.28 49.60 15.48
CA ALA A 78 24.05 48.97 15.93
C ALA A 78 22.82 49.06 15.00
N THR A 79 21.79 48.30 15.41
CA THR A 79 20.35 48.58 15.28
C THR A 79 19.73 48.49 13.89
N THR A 80 18.85 47.50 13.69
CA THR A 80 17.39 47.70 13.51
C THR A 80 16.66 46.36 13.45
N ARG A 81 15.61 46.24 14.27
CA ARG A 81 14.56 45.22 14.18
C ARG A 81 13.75 45.47 12.92
N GLU A 82 13.51 44.43 12.13
CA GLU A 82 12.27 44.29 11.36
C GLU A 82 11.88 42.82 11.33
N SER A 83 11.09 42.46 12.34
CA SER A 83 10.40 41.18 12.48
C SER A 83 8.98 41.38 11.99
N LEU A 84 8.73 41.16 10.71
CA LEU A 84 7.39 41.09 10.13
C LEU A 84 7.38 40.05 9.00
N GLY A 85 6.74 38.93 9.27
CA GLY A 85 6.55 37.84 8.32
C GLY A 85 5.97 36.62 9.03
N ALA A 86 4.89 36.80 9.79
CA ALA A 86 4.10 35.72 10.33
C ALA A 86 3.48 34.93 9.16
N SER A 87 4.17 33.88 8.75
CA SER A 87 3.56 32.80 7.97
C SER A 87 2.56 32.09 8.88
N PRO A 88 1.33 31.79 8.46
CA PRO A 88 0.38 31.08 9.31
C PRO A 88 0.97 29.72 9.63
N SER A 89 1.36 29.54 10.89
CA SER A 89 1.68 28.24 11.45
C SER A 89 0.39 27.45 11.42
N GLU A 90 0.25 26.59 10.41
CA GLU A 90 -0.77 25.57 10.37
C GLU A 90 -0.65 24.76 11.65
N GLU A 91 -1.69 24.85 12.48
CA GLU A 91 -1.78 24.18 13.76
C GLU A 91 -1.61 22.68 13.54
N PRO A 92 -0.69 21.99 14.25
CA PRO A 92 -0.57 20.56 14.11
C PRO A 92 -1.90 19.94 14.53
N ALA A 93 -2.57 19.28 13.58
CA ALA A 93 -3.75 18.48 13.87
C ALA A 93 -3.44 17.56 15.08
N PRO A 94 -4.38 17.42 16.02
CA PRO A 94 -4.12 16.69 17.26
C PRO A 94 -3.70 15.27 16.94
N ALA A 95 -2.47 14.90 17.33
CA ALA A 95 -2.01 13.53 17.29
C ALA A 95 -3.00 12.64 18.05
N SER A 96 -3.63 11.73 17.33
CA SER A 96 -4.63 10.81 17.86
C SER A 96 -4.01 9.86 18.89
N ARG A 97 -4.77 9.59 19.96
CA ARG A 97 -4.26 8.99 21.20
C ARG A 97 -3.87 7.51 21.12
N ASP A 98 -4.08 6.85 19.97
CA ASP A 98 -3.83 5.42 19.79
C ASP A 98 -2.99 5.07 18.54
N GLY A 99 -2.34 6.06 17.93
CA GLY A 99 -1.53 5.85 16.71
C GLY A 99 -2.35 5.59 15.43
N VAL A 100 -3.67 5.79 15.49
CA VAL A 100 -4.60 5.69 14.35
C VAL A 100 -5.15 7.09 14.07
N ALA A 101 -4.87 7.66 12.89
CA ALA A 101 -5.30 9.01 12.53
C ALA A 101 -6.82 9.07 12.20
N ALA A 102 -7.43 10.25 12.22
CA ALA A 102 -8.84 10.41 11.83
C ALA A 102 -8.99 10.55 10.31
N VAL A 103 -10.19 10.31 9.76
CA VAL A 103 -10.52 10.63 8.36
C VAL A 103 -10.13 12.09 8.05
N GLY A 104 -9.57 12.32 6.86
CA GLY A 104 -9.05 13.61 6.42
C GLY A 104 -7.66 13.96 6.97
N SER A 105 -7.12 13.21 7.92
CA SER A 105 -5.73 13.39 8.38
C SER A 105 -4.75 12.72 7.41
N PRO A 106 -3.62 13.36 7.07
CA PRO A 106 -2.57 12.72 6.30
C PRO A 106 -1.85 11.67 7.14
N VAL A 107 -1.67 10.48 6.58
CA VAL A 107 -0.81 9.43 7.13
C VAL A 107 0.25 9.02 6.12
N ARG A 108 1.41 8.58 6.61
CA ARG A 108 2.56 8.26 5.76
C ARG A 108 3.06 6.87 6.02
N ASP A 109 3.38 6.18 4.95
CA ASP A 109 4.11 4.92 4.99
C ASP A 109 5.04 4.88 3.77
N GLY A 110 6.33 4.57 3.99
CA GLY A 110 7.33 4.57 2.92
C GLY A 110 7.42 5.88 2.14
N LYS A 111 7.13 5.81 0.83
CA LYS A 111 7.25 6.94 -0.13
C LYS A 111 5.91 7.61 -0.42
N PHE A 112 4.84 7.20 0.24
CA PHE A 112 3.51 7.73 -0.02
C PHE A 112 2.90 8.38 1.22
N GLU A 113 2.15 9.45 0.96
CA GLU A 113 1.17 10.02 1.89
C GLU A 113 -0.24 9.67 1.41
N PHE A 114 -1.10 9.32 2.36
CA PHE A 114 -2.48 8.91 2.13
C PHE A 114 -3.43 9.81 2.92
N VAL A 115 -4.49 10.26 2.28
CA VAL A 115 -5.58 11.01 2.93
C VAL A 115 -6.90 10.38 2.53
N VAL A 116 -7.65 9.85 3.51
CA VAL A 116 -9.03 9.40 3.26
C VAL A 116 -9.90 10.64 3.10
N THR A 117 -10.51 10.79 1.92
CA THR A 117 -11.35 11.95 1.59
C THR A 117 -12.84 11.66 1.79
N GLN A 118 -13.27 10.42 1.55
CA GLN A 118 -14.67 9.99 1.66
C GLN A 118 -14.78 8.48 1.87
N VAL A 119 -15.85 8.06 2.55
CA VAL A 119 -16.26 6.66 2.66
C VAL A 119 -17.72 6.57 2.20
N ASP A 120 -17.99 5.73 1.21
CA ASP A 120 -19.34 5.59 0.68
C ASP A 120 -20.19 4.67 1.57
N PRO A 121 -21.52 4.85 1.58
CA PRO A 121 -22.42 3.88 2.19
C PRO A 121 -22.27 2.49 1.54
N PRO A 122 -22.47 1.39 2.31
CA PRO A 122 -22.41 0.05 1.76
C PRO A 122 -23.41 -0.15 0.61
N THR A 123 -22.97 -0.83 -0.45
CA THR A 123 -23.82 -1.17 -1.61
C THR A 123 -23.67 -2.64 -2.00
N LYS A 124 -24.66 -3.21 -2.70
CA LYS A 124 -24.55 -4.57 -3.27
C LYS A 124 -23.84 -4.60 -4.61
N THR A 125 -23.89 -3.48 -5.34
CA THR A 125 -23.51 -3.43 -6.75
C THR A 125 -22.75 -2.14 -7.04
N ILE A 126 -21.70 -2.26 -7.83
CA ILE A 126 -20.96 -1.15 -8.44
C ILE A 126 -21.22 -1.21 -9.94
N ALA A 127 -21.86 -0.18 -10.49
CA ALA A 127 -22.23 -0.08 -11.90
C ALA A 127 -22.03 1.36 -12.41
N PRO A 128 -20.78 1.78 -12.67
CA PRO A 128 -20.46 3.14 -13.09
C PRO A 128 -20.87 3.47 -14.54
N GLY A 129 -21.40 2.50 -15.28
CA GLY A 129 -22.00 2.68 -16.60
C GLY A 129 -22.78 1.44 -17.07
N GLU A 130 -23.43 1.53 -18.23
CA GLU A 130 -24.33 0.48 -18.75
C GLU A 130 -23.63 -0.85 -19.09
N PHE A 131 -22.31 -0.84 -19.27
CA PHE A 131 -21.54 -1.97 -19.79
C PHE A 131 -20.64 -2.64 -18.74
N TRP A 132 -20.66 -2.16 -17.50
CA TRP A 132 -19.89 -2.72 -16.40
C TRP A 132 -20.73 -2.77 -15.13
N GLU A 133 -20.84 -3.97 -14.59
CA GLU A 133 -21.48 -4.22 -13.30
C GLU A 133 -20.64 -5.22 -12.53
N SER A 134 -20.41 -4.94 -11.26
CA SER A 134 -19.85 -5.88 -10.30
C SER A 134 -20.81 -6.01 -9.12
N THR A 135 -21.10 -7.24 -8.70
CA THR A 135 -21.97 -7.55 -7.57
C THR A 135 -21.16 -8.21 -6.45
N ALA A 136 -21.25 -7.65 -5.26
CA ALA A 136 -20.56 -8.13 -4.07
C ALA A 136 -21.11 -9.50 -3.64
N ARG A 137 -20.25 -10.33 -3.04
CA ARG A 137 -20.68 -11.55 -2.34
C ARG A 137 -21.38 -11.19 -1.03
N GLY A 138 -20.91 -10.13 -0.37
CA GLY A 138 -21.58 -9.49 0.75
C GLY A 138 -22.05 -8.10 0.35
N GLU A 139 -21.29 -7.07 0.72
CA GLU A 139 -21.51 -5.66 0.42
C GLU A 139 -20.17 -5.02 0.05
N TYR A 140 -20.18 -4.12 -0.92
CA TYR A 140 -19.04 -3.27 -1.20
C TYR A 140 -19.00 -2.09 -0.23
N LEU A 141 -17.83 -1.89 0.36
CA LEU A 141 -17.41 -0.63 0.97
C LEU A 141 -16.39 0.04 0.05
N VAL A 142 -16.62 1.30 -0.29
CA VAL A 142 -15.73 2.09 -1.14
C VAL A 142 -15.11 3.21 -0.32
N VAL A 143 -13.78 3.27 -0.33
CA VAL A 143 -13.00 4.31 0.36
C VAL A 143 -12.27 5.15 -0.69
N HIS A 144 -12.54 6.45 -0.69
CA HIS A 144 -11.89 7.41 -1.57
C HIS A 144 -10.64 7.96 -0.87
N VAL A 145 -9.52 7.91 -1.57
CA VAL A 145 -8.21 8.23 -1.00
C VAL A 145 -7.43 9.12 -1.97
N SER A 146 -6.82 10.18 -1.43
CA SER A 146 -5.77 10.91 -2.12
C SER A 146 -4.42 10.28 -1.80
N VAL A 147 -3.66 9.91 -2.82
CA VAL A 147 -2.33 9.30 -2.69
C VAL A 147 -1.31 10.24 -3.31
N THR A 148 -0.29 10.62 -2.53
CA THR A 148 0.77 11.53 -2.99
C THR A 148 2.12 10.85 -2.92
N ASN A 149 2.90 10.88 -4.00
CA ASN A 149 4.31 10.46 -3.96
C ASN A 149 5.13 11.57 -3.27
N ILE A 150 5.62 11.29 -2.07
CA ILE A 150 6.42 12.21 -1.26
C ILE A 150 7.94 11.95 -1.34
N SER A 151 8.38 11.07 -2.25
CA SER A 151 9.80 10.83 -2.53
C SER A 151 10.34 11.74 -3.64
N ASP A 152 11.63 11.60 -3.94
CA ASP A 152 12.36 12.35 -4.96
C ASP A 152 12.49 11.60 -6.31
N VAL A 153 11.90 10.40 -6.42
CA VAL A 153 11.89 9.58 -7.64
C VAL A 153 10.48 9.12 -8.00
N PRO A 154 10.20 8.75 -9.26
CA PRO A 154 8.92 8.15 -9.63
C PRO A 154 8.66 6.86 -8.82
N GLN A 155 7.42 6.64 -8.38
CA GLN A 155 7.03 5.45 -7.60
C GLN A 155 5.71 4.87 -8.10
N GLY A 156 5.68 3.55 -8.27
CA GLY A 156 4.45 2.80 -8.54
C GLY A 156 3.62 2.63 -7.27
N TYR A 157 2.35 2.99 -7.32
CA TYR A 157 1.37 2.74 -6.27
C TYR A 157 0.60 1.44 -6.57
N PHE A 158 0.39 0.61 -5.53
CA PHE A 158 -0.36 -0.64 -5.65
C PHE A 158 -1.53 -0.66 -4.66
N ALA A 159 -2.76 -0.56 -5.18
CA ALA A 159 -3.97 -0.56 -4.37
C ALA A 159 -4.20 -1.88 -3.60
N ASP A 160 -3.66 -3.00 -4.09
CA ASP A 160 -3.80 -4.31 -3.44
C ASP A 160 -3.04 -4.43 -2.11
N ASN A 161 -2.12 -3.50 -1.82
CA ASN A 161 -1.44 -3.48 -0.52
C ASN A 161 -2.35 -2.95 0.61
N GLN A 162 -3.48 -2.31 0.27
CA GLN A 162 -4.33 -1.64 1.25
C GLN A 162 -5.33 -2.60 1.89
N LYS A 163 -5.62 -2.42 3.18
CA LYS A 163 -6.47 -3.33 3.96
C LYS A 163 -7.53 -2.58 4.74
N LEU A 164 -8.76 -3.07 4.71
CA LEU A 164 -9.82 -2.64 5.63
C LEU A 164 -9.79 -3.50 6.89
N ILE A 165 -10.03 -2.87 8.03
CA ILE A 165 -10.16 -3.51 9.35
C ILE A 165 -11.55 -3.19 9.91
N ASP A 166 -12.32 -4.19 10.32
CA ASP A 166 -13.61 -3.99 10.98
C ASP A 166 -13.51 -3.86 12.50
N ASP A 167 -14.63 -3.58 13.16
CA ASP A 167 -14.74 -3.46 14.62
C ASP A 167 -14.47 -4.77 15.39
N GLN A 168 -14.44 -5.90 14.68
CA GLN A 168 -14.06 -7.22 15.21
C GLN A 168 -12.58 -7.54 14.99
N GLY A 169 -11.83 -6.66 14.31
CA GLY A 169 -10.42 -6.84 13.98
C GLY A 169 -10.15 -7.77 12.80
N ARG A 170 -11.16 -8.11 11.99
CA ARG A 170 -10.98 -8.86 10.74
C ARG A 170 -10.42 -7.94 9.66
N THR A 171 -9.55 -8.48 8.81
CA THR A 171 -8.93 -7.76 7.71
C THR A 171 -9.53 -8.18 6.37
N PHE A 172 -9.80 -7.22 5.49
CA PHE A 172 -10.29 -7.45 4.14
C PHE A 172 -9.31 -6.85 3.13
N ALA A 173 -9.04 -7.60 2.06
CA ALA A 173 -8.20 -7.15 0.96
C ALA A 173 -9.02 -6.33 -0.04
N ASN A 174 -8.35 -5.43 -0.75
CA ASN A 174 -8.92 -4.70 -1.87
C ASN A 174 -9.45 -5.67 -2.95
N ASP A 175 -10.63 -5.39 -3.50
CA ASP A 175 -11.20 -6.03 -4.67
C ASP A 175 -10.90 -5.16 -5.89
N SER A 176 -9.68 -5.29 -6.41
CA SER A 176 -9.24 -4.58 -7.62
C SER A 176 -10.17 -4.83 -8.82
N SER A 177 -10.80 -6.01 -8.92
CA SER A 177 -11.69 -6.31 -10.03
C SER A 177 -12.99 -5.49 -9.99
N ALA A 178 -13.52 -5.24 -8.79
CA ALA A 178 -14.64 -4.33 -8.61
C ALA A 178 -14.23 -2.86 -8.80
N ALA A 179 -13.01 -2.51 -8.37
CA ALA A 179 -12.46 -1.17 -8.54
C ALA A 179 -12.20 -0.80 -10.02
N MET A 180 -11.89 -1.76 -10.90
CA MET A 180 -11.66 -1.54 -12.34
C MET A 180 -12.85 -0.90 -13.06
N GLY A 181 -14.07 -1.07 -12.56
CA GLY A 181 -15.23 -0.39 -13.13
C GLY A 181 -15.22 1.11 -12.81
N LEU A 182 -14.71 1.50 -11.65
CA LEU A 182 -14.77 2.86 -11.14
C LEU A 182 -13.80 3.78 -11.89
N ASP A 183 -14.14 5.06 -11.94
CA ASP A 183 -13.25 6.13 -12.42
C ASP A 183 -12.17 6.38 -11.36
N THR A 184 -11.18 5.49 -11.32
CA THR A 184 -10.06 5.53 -10.39
C THR A 184 -8.76 5.53 -11.19
N ASP A 185 -7.83 6.40 -10.81
CA ASP A 185 -6.51 6.51 -11.44
C ASP A 185 -5.59 5.37 -11.00
N THR A 186 -6.04 4.12 -11.14
CA THR A 186 -5.23 2.92 -10.85
C THR A 186 -4.48 2.41 -12.07
N TRP A 187 -4.68 3.03 -13.24
CA TRP A 187 -4.06 2.58 -14.48
C TRP A 187 -2.59 3.02 -14.55
N GLU A 188 -1.75 2.10 -14.10
CA GLU A 188 -0.29 2.06 -14.03
C GLU A 188 0.46 3.06 -14.93
N SER A 189 0.90 4.14 -14.30
CA SER A 189 2.18 4.79 -14.57
C SER A 189 2.77 5.23 -13.24
N ASP A 190 4.11 5.27 -13.14
CA ASP A 190 4.75 5.74 -11.91
C ASP A 190 4.27 7.15 -11.59
N LEU A 191 3.90 7.37 -10.33
CA LEU A 191 3.55 8.68 -9.83
C LEU A 191 4.84 9.48 -9.67
N ASN A 192 4.98 10.61 -10.37
CA ASN A 192 6.16 11.47 -10.23
C ASN A 192 6.20 12.14 -8.83
N PRO A 193 7.40 12.56 -8.36
CA PRO A 193 7.55 13.31 -7.11
C PRO A 193 6.59 14.47 -6.97
N GLY A 194 5.90 14.54 -5.82
CA GLY A 194 4.98 15.62 -5.47
C GLY A 194 3.63 15.60 -6.18
N ILE A 195 3.36 14.61 -7.04
CA ILE A 195 2.07 14.46 -7.70
C ILE A 195 1.12 13.65 -6.81
N SER A 196 -0.15 14.05 -6.80
CA SER A 196 -1.24 13.34 -6.13
C SER A 196 -2.19 12.73 -7.16
N MET A 197 -2.79 11.59 -6.82
CA MET A 197 -3.87 10.95 -7.58
C MET A 197 -5.04 10.59 -6.65
N GLN A 198 -6.24 10.49 -7.22
CA GLN A 198 -7.42 10.05 -6.50
C GLN A 198 -7.71 8.58 -6.82
N VAL A 199 -7.84 7.76 -5.78
CA VAL A 199 -8.12 6.34 -5.92
C VAL A 199 -9.34 5.93 -5.11
N GLN A 200 -10.09 4.97 -5.66
CA GLN A 200 -11.22 4.32 -5.00
C GLN A 200 -10.81 2.89 -4.66
N ILE A 201 -10.74 2.60 -3.37
CA ILE A 201 -10.38 1.26 -2.86
C ILE A 201 -11.68 0.56 -2.47
N VAL A 202 -11.88 -0.64 -3.00
CA VAL A 202 -13.15 -1.37 -2.86
C VAL A 202 -12.93 -2.62 -2.02
N PHE A 203 -13.82 -2.89 -1.07
CA PHE A 203 -13.76 -4.09 -0.24
C PHE A 203 -15.10 -4.84 -0.29
N ASP A 204 -15.08 -6.12 -0.62
CA ASP A 204 -16.23 -7.02 -0.46
C ASP A 204 -16.24 -7.59 0.96
N VAL A 205 -17.18 -7.13 1.77
CA VAL A 205 -17.30 -7.47 3.19
C VAL A 205 -18.63 -8.15 3.50
N PRO A 206 -18.73 -8.96 4.57
CA PRO A 206 -20.01 -9.49 5.01
C PRO A 206 -21.06 -8.38 5.22
N PRO A 207 -22.36 -8.65 4.96
CA PRO A 207 -23.40 -7.65 5.18
C PRO A 207 -23.44 -7.14 6.61
N GLY A 208 -23.59 -5.82 6.78
CA GLY A 208 -23.60 -5.19 8.11
C GLY A 208 -22.23 -5.10 8.79
N THR A 209 -21.14 -5.27 8.05
CA THR A 209 -19.78 -5.02 8.57
C THR A 209 -19.64 -3.55 8.94
N ILE A 210 -19.07 -3.28 10.11
CA ILE A 210 -18.78 -1.93 10.59
C ILE A 210 -17.30 -1.65 10.37
N PRO A 211 -16.90 -0.77 9.41
CA PRO A 211 -15.51 -0.45 9.18
C PRO A 211 -14.93 0.33 10.38
N ALA A 212 -13.82 -0.15 10.94
CA ALA A 212 -13.13 0.52 12.04
C ALA A 212 -11.96 1.37 11.56
N ALA A 213 -11.16 0.83 10.63
CA ALA A 213 -9.99 1.52 10.08
C ALA A 213 -9.62 1.01 8.69
N ILE A 214 -8.83 1.79 7.97
CA ILE A 214 -8.05 1.36 6.82
C ILE A 214 -6.56 1.42 7.18
N GLU A 215 -5.80 0.41 6.77
CA GLU A 215 -4.36 0.31 6.92
C GLU A 215 -3.70 0.45 5.55
N PHE A 216 -2.92 1.52 5.40
CA PHE A 216 -2.21 1.89 4.19
C PHE A 216 -0.79 1.38 4.19
N HIS A 217 -0.32 0.94 3.03
CA HIS A 217 1.01 0.39 2.80
C HIS A 217 1.57 0.91 1.48
N ASP A 218 2.79 1.46 1.50
CA ASP A 218 3.62 1.75 0.34
C ASP A 218 4.04 0.46 -0.40
N SER A 219 4.30 -0.62 0.35
CA SER A 219 4.65 -1.92 -0.23
C SER A 219 4.15 -3.06 0.64
N MET A 220 4.10 -4.28 0.09
CA MET A 220 3.73 -5.48 0.85
C MET A 220 4.63 -5.77 2.07
N PHE A 221 5.79 -5.12 2.18
CA PHE A 221 6.76 -5.31 3.26
C PHE A 221 6.79 -4.14 4.25
N SER A 222 6.00 -3.09 4.05
CA SER A 222 6.02 -1.91 4.91
C SER A 222 5.26 -2.13 6.22
N GLY A 223 5.55 -1.27 7.21
CA GLY A 223 4.94 -1.35 8.54
C GLY A 223 3.49 -0.89 8.57
N GLY A 224 3.09 -0.06 7.61
CA GLY A 224 1.72 0.41 7.42
C GLY A 224 1.36 1.61 8.30
N ALA A 225 0.32 2.34 7.88
CA ALA A 225 -0.22 3.49 8.61
C ALA A 225 -1.76 3.42 8.65
N LYS A 226 -2.38 3.80 9.77
CA LYS A 226 -3.81 3.57 9.99
C LYS A 226 -4.63 4.86 10.05
N VAL A 227 -5.79 4.83 9.42
CA VAL A 227 -6.82 5.86 9.52
C VAL A 227 -8.11 5.22 10.02
N ALA A 228 -8.67 5.74 11.11
CA ALA A 228 -9.97 5.37 11.62
C ALA A 228 -11.06 5.85 10.65
N LEU A 229 -12.07 5.00 10.42
CA LEU A 229 -13.21 5.30 9.54
C LEU A 229 -14.48 5.66 10.33
N ARG A 230 -14.32 5.91 11.64
CA ARG A 230 -15.37 6.20 12.62
C ARG A 230 -14.91 7.27 13.61
#